data_AF-A0A7N5P7H8-F1
#
_entry.id   AF-A0A7N5P7H8-F1
#
_cell.length_a   1.000
_cell.length_b   1.000
_cell.length_c   1.000
_cell.angle_alpha   90.00
_cell.angle_beta   90.00
_cell.angle_gamma   90.00
#
_symmetry.space_group_name_H-M   'P 1'
#
loop_
_entity.id
_entity.type
_entity.pdbx_description
1 polymer ?
#
loop_
_entity_poly.entity_id
_entity_poly.type
_entity_poly.pdbx_seq_one_letter_code
_entity_poly.pdbx_strand_id
1 'polypeptide(L)' 'MISALVLGFLGVLSSILGLQCTKVAENNPNVKAKLAAVGGCLFVLAGLCGMVTVSWYAFNITRDFFNPLFVGTK' A
#
# COMPACT_ATOMS: atom_id res chain seq x y z
N MET A 1 4.03 6.12 -4.87
CA MET A 1 3.64 6.72 -3.56
C MET A 1 2.18 7.17 -3.50
N ILE A 2 1.69 8.05 -4.38
CA ILE A 2 0.28 8.52 -4.32
C ILE A 2 -0.73 7.35 -4.43
N SER A 3 -0.49 6.43 -5.37
CA SER A 3 -1.30 5.20 -5.52
C SER A 3 -1.33 4.34 -4.25
N ALA A 4 -0.18 4.17 -3.58
CA ALA A 4 -0.09 3.45 -2.32
C ALA A 4 -0.93 4.11 -1.21
N LEU A 5 -0.96 5.45 -1.15
CA LEU A 5 -1.78 6.18 -0.18
C LEU A 5 -3.27 5.98 -0.45
N VAL A 6 -3.70 6.08 -1.71
CA VAL A 6 -5.11 5.87 -2.09
C VAL A 6 -5.55 4.45 -1.78
N LEU A 7 -4.75 3.44 -2.17
CA LEU A 7 -5.02 2.03 -1.88
C LEU A 7 -5.03 1.75 -0.37
N GLY A 8 -4.10 2.35 0.38
CA GLY A 8 -4.04 2.24 1.83
C GLY A 8 -5.28 2.84 2.51
N PHE A 9 -5.71 4.03 2.07
CA PHE A 9 -6.92 4.67 2.59
C PHE A 9 -8.17 3.83 2.35
N LEU A 10 -8.35 3.32 1.12
CA LEU A 10 -9.43 2.40 0.78
C LEU A 10 -9.33 1.08 1.56
N GLY A 11 -8.12 0.59 1.80
CA GLY A 11 -7.84 -0.59 2.64
C GLY A 11 -8.27 -0.38 4.10
N VAL A 12 -7.98 0.79 4.69
CA VAL A 12 -8.44 1.15 6.05
C VAL A 12 -9.96 1.17 6.12
N LEU A 13 -10.62 1.87 5.19
CA LEU A 13 -12.08 1.99 5.17
C LEU A 13 -12.76 0.62 5.04
N SER A 14 -12.32 -0.21 4.10
CA SER A 14 -12.85 -1.56 3.90
C SER A 14 -12.58 -2.49 5.09
N SER A 15 -11.44 -2.33 5.76
CA SER A 15 -11.12 -3.08 6.99
C SER A 15 -12.06 -2.68 8.14
N ILE A 16 -12.26 -1.39 8.40
CA ILE A 16 -13.16 -0.90 9.46
C ILE A 16 -14.60 -1.42 9.23
N LEU A 17 -15.05 -1.40 7.98
CA LEU A 17 -16.38 -1.90 7.61
C LEU A 17 -16.49 -3.44 7.74
N GLY A 18 -15.38 -4.18 7.63
CA GLY A 18 -15.32 -5.64 7.79
C GLY A 18 -15.31 -6.16 9.22
N LEU A 19 -15.08 -5.29 10.23
CA LEU A 19 -15.04 -5.71 11.63
C LEU A 19 -16.42 -6.19 12.13
N GLN A 20 -16.42 -7.22 12.97
CA GLN A 20 -17.65 -7.76 13.56
C GLN A 20 -18.40 -6.71 14.40
N CYS A 21 -17.67 -5.79 15.04
CA CYS A 21 -18.24 -4.71 15.84
C CYS A 21 -18.93 -3.60 15.02
N THR A 22 -18.75 -3.55 13.70
CA THR A 22 -19.33 -2.52 12.84
C THR A 22 -20.75 -2.89 12.42
N LYS A 23 -21.74 -2.00 12.64
CA LYS A 23 -23.17 -2.21 12.34
C LYS A 23 -23.52 -2.28 10.85
N VAL A 24 -22.55 -2.08 9.95
CA VAL A 24 -22.74 -2.19 8.51
C VAL A 24 -22.85 -3.68 8.12
N ALA A 25 -23.87 -4.01 7.34
CA ALA A 25 -24.12 -5.36 6.81
C ALA A 25 -24.21 -6.46 7.90
N GLU A 26 -24.82 -6.15 9.05
CA GLU A 26 -24.97 -7.08 10.21
C GLU A 26 -25.65 -8.40 9.84
N ASN A 27 -26.62 -8.36 8.92
CA ASN A 27 -27.37 -9.54 8.47
C ASN A 27 -26.56 -10.50 7.56
N ASN A 28 -25.34 -10.13 7.13
CA ASN A 28 -24.55 -10.90 6.17
C ASN A 28 -23.09 -11.07 6.61
N PRO A 29 -22.79 -12.06 7.49
CA PRO A 29 -21.43 -12.28 7.99
C PRO A 29 -20.42 -12.63 6.88
N ASN A 30 -20.88 -13.30 5.81
CA ASN A 30 -20.05 -13.60 4.63
C ASN A 30 -19.54 -12.32 3.95
N VAL A 31 -20.37 -11.28 3.85
CA VAL A 31 -19.99 -10.00 3.23
C VAL A 31 -18.95 -9.29 4.08
N LYS A 32 -19.10 -9.30 5.42
CA LYS A 32 -18.11 -8.72 6.36
C LYS A 32 -16.76 -9.41 6.24
N ALA A 33 -16.75 -10.75 6.16
CA ALA A 33 -15.53 -11.53 5.96
C ALA A 33 -14.83 -11.21 4.63
N LYS A 34 -15.59 -11.07 3.54
CA LYS A 34 -15.05 -10.65 2.24
C LYS A 34 -14.49 -9.23 2.29
N LEU A 35 -15.16 -8.31 2.97
CA LEU A 35 -14.69 -6.93 3.12
C LEU A 35 -13.37 -6.85 3.89
N ALA A 36 -13.25 -7.61 4.99
CA ALA A 36 -12.01 -7.69 5.76
C ALA A 36 -10.87 -8.31 4.92
N ALA A 37 -11.15 -9.37 4.15
CA ALA A 37 -10.17 -9.97 3.25
C ALA A 37 -9.71 -9.00 2.15
N VAL A 38 -10.64 -8.29 1.51
CA VAL A 38 -10.33 -7.27 0.50
C VAL A 38 -9.52 -6.13 1.11
N GLY A 39 -9.88 -5.66 2.31
CA GLY A 39 -9.13 -4.62 3.01
C GLY A 39 -7.68 -5.03 3.29
N GLY A 40 -7.47 -6.27 3.74
CA GLY A 40 -6.14 -6.84 3.91
C GLY A 40 -5.35 -6.90 2.59
N CYS A 41 -5.96 -7.39 1.51
CA CYS A 41 -5.30 -7.44 0.20
C CYS A 41 -4.90 -6.05 -0.31
N LEU A 42 -5.78 -5.04 -0.16
CA LEU A 42 -5.49 -3.66 -0.54
C LEU A 42 -4.34 -3.07 0.28
N PHE A 43 -4.24 -3.41 1.56
CA PHE A 43 -3.14 -2.97 2.42
C PHE A 43 -1.79 -3.56 1.99
N VAL A 44 -1.76 -4.85 1.65
CA VAL A 44 -0.55 -5.52 1.14
C VAL A 44 -0.11 -4.89 -0.18
N LEU A 45 -1.05 -4.67 -1.11
CA LEU A 45 -0.78 -4.01 -2.39
C LEU A 45 -0.25 -2.57 -2.20
N ALA A 46 -0.85 -1.81 -1.28
CA ALA A 46 -0.39 -0.47 -0.93
C ALA A 46 1.05 -0.49 -0.40
N GLY A 47 1.36 -1.40 0.53
CA GLY A 47 2.70 -1.57 1.10
C GLY A 47 3.74 -1.95 0.04
N LEU A 48 3.43 -2.91 -0.84
CA LEU A 48 4.31 -3.31 -1.94
C LEU A 48 4.59 -2.16 -2.90
N CYS A 49 3.57 -1.40 -3.27
CA CYS A 49 3.74 -0.24 -4.15
C CYS A 49 4.64 0.83 -3.50
N GLY A 50 4.47 1.09 -2.20
CA GLY A 50 5.33 1.98 -1.43
C GLY A 50 6.78 1.51 -1.42
N MET A 51 7.00 0.24 -1.09
CA MET A 51 8.33 -0.39 -1.05
C MET A 51 9.05 -0.28 -2.38
N VAL A 52 8.39 -0.66 -3.49
CA VAL A 52 8.98 -0.56 -4.84
C VAL A 52 9.39 0.88 -5.16
N THR A 53 8.56 1.88 -4.82
CA THR A 53 8.87 3.28 -5.11
C THR A 53 10.14 3.74 -4.37
N VAL A 54 10.26 3.39 -3.09
CA VAL A 54 11.40 3.78 -2.24
C VAL A 54 12.66 3.02 -2.64
N SER A 55 12.56 1.71 -2.87
CA SER A 55 13.68 0.88 -3.32
C SER A 55 14.21 1.35 -4.67
N TRP A 56 13.33 1.74 -5.59
CA TRP A 56 13.74 2.29 -6.89
C TRP A 56 14.50 3.61 -6.72
N TYR A 57 13.99 4.51 -5.89
CA TYR A 57 14.67 5.77 -5.61
C TYR A 57 16.07 5.55 -5.01
N ALA A 58 16.17 4.73 -3.96
CA ALA A 58 17.45 4.41 -3.31
C ALA A 58 18.45 3.76 -4.29
N PHE A 59 17.96 2.88 -5.16
CA PHE A 59 18.79 2.24 -6.19
C PHE A 59 19.38 3.27 -7.17
N ASN A 60 18.57 4.21 -7.66
CA ASN A 60 19.07 5.25 -8.58
C ASN A 60 20.14 6.13 -7.91
N ILE A 61 19.92 6.57 -6.67
CA ILE A 61 20.92 7.35 -5.93
C ILE A 61 22.22 6.56 -5.75
N THR A 62 22.12 5.27 -5.38
CA THR A 62 23.29 4.40 -5.23
C THR A 62 24.02 4.24 -6.56
N ARG A 63 23.28 4.03 -7.65
CA ARG A 63 23.85 3.91 -9.00
C ARG A 63 24.58 5.16 -9.43
N ASP A 64 24.00 6.33 -9.19
CA ASP A 64 24.59 7.62 -9.53
C ASP A 64 25.86 7.88 -8.73
N PHE A 65 25.85 7.52 -7.44
CA PHE A 65 27.02 7.67 -6.57
C PHE A 65 28.23 6.86 -7.04
N PHE A 66 28.01 5.62 -7.51
CA PHE A 66 29.07 4.75 -8.00
C PHE A 66 29.34 4.87 -9.52
N ASN A 67 28.63 5.74 -10.23
CA ASN A 67 28.83 5.91 -11.67
C ASN A 67 30.08 6.78 -11.94
N PRO A 68 31.13 6.25 -12.58
CA PRO A 68 32.35 7.01 -12.88
C PRO A 68 32.13 8.14 -13.89
N LEU A 69 31.04 8.07 -14.66
CA LEU A 69 30.65 9.08 -15.67
C LEU A 69 29.57 10.04 -15.16
N PHE A 70 29.30 10.08 -13.85
CA PHE A 70 28.31 11.00 -13.29
C PHE A 70 28.81 12.45 -13.39
N VAL A 71 28.12 13.25 -14.20
CA VAL A 71 28.49 14.64 -14.55
C VAL A 71 28.02 15.66 -13.48
N GLY A 72 27.17 15.23 -12.54
CA GLY A 72 26.70 16.07 -11.44
C GLY A 72 27.72 16.22 -10.30
N THR A 73 27.56 17.24 -9.47
CA THR A 73 28.38 17.46 -8.27
C THR A 73 28.04 16.40 -7.21
N LYS A 74 29.06 15.71 -6.69
CA LYS A 74 28.91 14.71 -5.61
C LYS A 74 28.61 15.34 -4.26
#